data_AF-A0A942J132-F1
#
_entry.id   AF-A0A942J132-F1
#
_cell.length_a   1.000
_cell.length_b   1.000
_cell.length_c   1.000
_cell.angle_alpha   90.00
_cell.angle_beta   90.00
_cell.angle_gamma   90.00
#
_symmetry.space_group_name_H-M   'P 1'
#
loop_
_entity.id
_entity.type
_entity.pdbx_description
1 polymer ?
#
loop_
_entity_poly.entity_id
_entity_poly.type
_entity_poly.pdbx_seq_one_letter_code
_entity_poly.pdbx_strand_id
1 'polypeptide(L)'
;MRGILGLTLAALLFFNAPCAAAAGRSVDIIRLHVHAHSDTEEEQRIKLLVRDEMLRAVRELVVDATTIAEASSRVERALPSLKITLRDTLQREGSKHDGQLGFGIFLFPSRVYGRLALPAGRYRALNIHIGDGHGKNWWCVMYPPLCLVDGVVNRNGPRRFESALANILRNVWRRFRP
;
A
#
# COMPACT_ATOMS: atom_id res chain seq x y z
N MET A 1 19.23 53.59 -38.59
CA MET A 1 17.84 53.19 -38.91
C MET A 1 17.84 52.37 -40.19
N ARG A 2 17.61 51.05 -40.09
CA ARG A 2 17.37 50.00 -41.13
C ARG A 2 17.60 48.66 -40.40
N GLY A 3 16.75 47.65 -40.33
CA GLY A 3 15.39 47.39 -40.74
C GLY A 3 14.89 46.17 -39.94
N ILE A 4 13.60 45.91 -40.05
CA ILE A 4 12.72 45.04 -39.27
C ILE A 4 13.01 43.52 -39.45
N LEU A 5 12.87 42.79 -38.33
CA LEU A 5 12.16 41.50 -38.12
C LEU A 5 12.28 40.41 -39.21
N GLY A 6 12.86 39.26 -38.84
CA GLY A 6 12.81 38.02 -39.62
C GLY A 6 12.71 36.80 -38.72
N LEU A 7 11.46 36.39 -38.47
CA LEU A 7 11.03 35.15 -37.83
C LEU A 7 11.68 33.94 -38.53
N THR A 8 12.34 33.03 -37.80
CA THR A 8 12.47 31.63 -38.25
C THR A 8 12.04 30.66 -37.15
N LEU A 9 11.07 29.85 -37.56
CA LEU A 9 10.30 28.86 -36.84
C LEU A 9 10.91 27.49 -37.15
N ALA A 10 11.41 26.75 -36.16
CA ALA A 10 11.56 25.28 -36.22
C ALA A 10 12.01 24.78 -34.84
N ALA A 11 11.07 24.26 -34.04
CA ALA A 11 10.88 22.82 -33.92
C ALA A 11 11.82 22.17 -32.89
N LEU A 12 11.48 22.30 -31.61
CA LEU A 12 11.67 21.22 -30.66
C LEU A 12 10.29 20.89 -30.10
N LEU A 13 9.57 20.09 -30.88
CA LEU A 13 8.47 19.28 -30.40
C LEU A 13 9.05 18.47 -29.24
N PHE A 14 8.82 18.93 -28.02
CA PHE A 14 8.85 18.06 -26.86
C PHE A 14 7.92 16.92 -27.22
N PHE A 15 8.52 15.78 -27.53
CA PHE A 15 7.85 14.52 -27.75
C PHE A 15 6.95 14.30 -26.54
N ASN A 16 5.69 14.72 -26.67
CA ASN A 16 4.58 14.07 -26.01
C ASN A 16 4.53 12.69 -26.68
N ALA A 17 5.45 11.82 -26.30
CA ALA A 17 5.21 10.40 -26.39
C ALA A 17 4.17 10.13 -25.30
N PRO A 18 2.88 9.89 -25.63
CA PRO A 18 2.08 9.11 -24.73
C PRO A 18 2.87 7.82 -24.53
N CYS A 19 3.41 7.64 -23.31
CA CYS A 19 3.90 6.36 -22.88
C CYS A 19 2.70 5.43 -23.01
N ALA A 20 2.63 4.72 -24.13
CA ALA A 20 1.69 3.64 -24.33
C ALA A 20 2.04 2.63 -23.25
N ALA A 21 1.34 2.75 -22.11
CA ALA A 21 1.47 1.82 -21.02
C ALA A 21 1.12 0.46 -21.63
N ALA A 22 2.14 -0.37 -21.80
CA ALA A 22 1.94 -1.76 -22.17
C ALA A 22 0.91 -2.31 -21.19
N ALA A 23 -0.28 -2.63 -21.70
CA ALA A 23 -1.35 -3.25 -20.95
C ALA A 23 -0.90 -4.69 -20.66
N GLY A 24 0.07 -4.82 -19.76
CA GLY A 24 0.46 -6.10 -19.17
C GLY A 24 -0.79 -6.66 -18.51
N ARG A 25 -1.13 -7.89 -18.89
CA ARG A 25 -2.23 -8.71 -18.37
C ARG A 25 -2.66 -8.24 -16.98
N SER A 26 -3.81 -7.57 -16.90
CA SER A 26 -4.32 -7.03 -15.65
C SER A 26 -4.54 -8.18 -14.68
N VAL A 27 -3.60 -8.37 -13.77
CA VAL A 27 -3.81 -9.29 -12.66
C VAL A 27 -4.89 -8.64 -11.80
N ASP A 28 -5.97 -9.37 -11.53
CA ASP A 28 -7.08 -8.91 -10.70
C ASP A 28 -6.67 -8.84 -9.23
N ILE A 29 -5.80 -7.87 -8.93
CA ILE A 29 -5.28 -7.62 -7.60
C ILE A 29 -5.54 -6.19 -7.13
N ILE A 30 -5.73 -6.07 -5.82
CA ILE A 30 -5.64 -4.80 -5.11
C ILE A 30 -4.43 -4.87 -4.20
N ARG A 31 -3.51 -3.91 -4.34
CA ARG A 31 -2.26 -3.85 -3.56
C ARG A 31 -2.39 -2.90 -2.36
N LEU A 32 -1.51 -3.08 -1.38
CA LEU A 32 -1.29 -2.13 -0.28
C LEU A 32 0.13 -1.59 -0.39
N HIS A 33 0.26 -0.31 -0.16
CA HIS A 33 1.54 0.36 -0.03
C HIS A 33 1.50 1.28 1.19
N VAL A 34 2.43 1.09 2.12
CA VAL A 34 2.58 1.95 3.30
C VAL A 34 3.99 2.53 3.32
N HIS A 35 4.08 3.85 3.39
CA HIS A 35 5.31 4.62 3.54
C HIS A 35 5.42 5.14 4.97
N ALA A 36 6.56 4.91 5.62
CA ALA A 36 6.88 5.53 6.91
C ALA A 36 7.46 6.92 6.70
N HIS A 37 7.44 7.76 7.73
CA HIS A 37 8.08 9.08 7.68
C HIS A 37 9.59 8.95 7.41
N SER A 38 10.28 8.09 8.16
CA SER A 38 11.70 7.77 8.06
C SER A 38 12.00 6.30 8.40
N ASP A 39 13.29 5.96 8.51
CA ASP A 39 13.82 4.62 8.76
C ASP A 39 14.13 4.31 10.22
N THR A 40 13.77 5.18 11.17
CA THR A 40 13.93 4.89 12.61
C THR A 40 13.13 3.66 13.01
N GLU A 41 13.61 2.94 14.02
CA GLU A 41 12.94 1.72 14.49
C GLU A 41 11.48 1.98 14.91
N GLU A 42 11.24 3.12 15.57
CA GLU A 42 9.91 3.54 16.02
C GLU A 42 8.95 3.72 14.84
N GLU A 43 9.36 4.43 13.80
CA GLU A 43 8.48 4.70 12.65
C GLU A 43 8.28 3.48 11.76
N GLN A 44 9.30 2.64 11.65
CA GLN A 44 9.18 1.34 11.00
C GLN A 44 8.20 0.44 11.77
N ARG A 45 8.22 0.46 13.11
CA ARG A 45 7.24 -0.24 13.96
C ARG A 45 5.83 0.28 13.74
N ILE A 46 5.63 1.60 13.78
CA ILE A 46 4.31 2.22 13.56
C ILE A 46 3.76 1.86 12.18
N LYS A 47 4.59 1.92 11.12
CA LYS A 47 4.20 1.49 9.77
C LYS A 47 3.68 0.06 9.74
N LEU A 48 4.34 -0.87 10.44
CA LEU A 48 3.93 -2.28 10.48
C LEU A 48 2.58 -2.46 11.20
N LEU A 49 2.30 -1.65 12.22
CA LEU A 49 1.01 -1.65 12.92
C LEU A 49 -0.10 -1.05 12.07
N VAL A 50 0.16 0.07 11.40
CA VAL A 50 -0.75 0.67 10.40
C VAL A 50 -1.07 -0.35 9.31
N ARG A 51 -0.06 -1.04 8.78
CA ARG A 51 -0.26 -2.13 7.81
C ARG A 51 -1.21 -3.19 8.36
N ASP A 52 -0.97 -3.67 9.58
CA ASP A 52 -1.75 -4.76 10.18
C ASP A 52 -3.23 -4.37 10.36
N GLU A 53 -3.50 -3.17 10.87
CA GLU A 53 -4.87 -2.65 11.01
C GLU A 53 -5.56 -2.45 9.67
N MET A 54 -4.86 -1.92 8.67
CA MET A 54 -5.41 -1.72 7.33
C MET A 54 -5.73 -3.05 6.63
N LEU A 55 -4.84 -4.04 6.76
CA LEU A 55 -5.07 -5.38 6.21
C LEU A 55 -6.27 -6.06 6.89
N ARG A 56 -6.48 -5.84 8.19
CA ARG A 56 -7.63 -6.35 8.91
C ARG A 56 -8.92 -5.69 8.42
N ALA A 57 -8.96 -4.35 8.42
CA ALA A 57 -10.12 -3.58 7.99
C ALA A 57 -10.49 -3.88 6.53
N VAL A 58 -9.53 -3.88 5.60
CA VAL A 58 -9.81 -4.14 4.18
C VAL A 58 -10.26 -5.57 3.94
N ARG A 59 -9.74 -6.56 4.66
CA ARG A 59 -10.19 -7.95 4.54
C ARG A 59 -11.67 -8.09 4.83
N GLU A 60 -12.14 -7.49 5.92
CA GLU A 60 -13.56 -7.54 6.30
C GLU A 60 -14.45 -6.97 5.18
N LEU A 61 -13.96 -5.97 4.45
CA LEU A 61 -14.66 -5.41 3.30
C LEU A 61 -14.69 -6.36 2.09
N VAL A 62 -13.57 -7.03 1.78
CA VAL A 62 -13.39 -7.76 0.52
C VAL A 62 -13.54 -9.29 0.63
N VAL A 63 -13.79 -9.83 1.82
CA VAL A 63 -13.87 -11.29 2.06
C VAL A 63 -14.93 -11.98 1.20
N ASP A 64 -16.08 -11.33 1.03
CA ASP A 64 -17.19 -11.85 0.22
C ASP A 64 -17.22 -11.27 -1.20
N ALA A 65 -16.19 -10.51 -1.60
CA ALA A 65 -16.15 -9.92 -2.94
C ALA A 65 -15.71 -10.97 -3.97
N THR A 66 -16.57 -11.22 -4.94
CA THR A 66 -16.33 -12.24 -5.98
C THR A 66 -15.55 -11.71 -7.18
N THR A 67 -15.50 -10.38 -7.34
CA THR A 67 -14.80 -9.72 -8.44
C THR A 67 -13.93 -8.57 -7.92
N ILE A 68 -12.89 -8.22 -8.68
CA ILE A 68 -12.07 -7.04 -8.39
C ILE A 68 -12.91 -5.75 -8.42
N ALA A 69 -13.90 -5.64 -9.30
CA ALA A 69 -14.76 -4.47 -9.39
C ALA A 69 -15.58 -4.29 -8.10
N GLU A 70 -16.16 -5.36 -7.60
CA GLU A 70 -16.87 -5.37 -6.32
C GLU A 70 -15.94 -5.03 -5.16
N ALA A 71 -14.78 -5.70 -5.07
CA ALA A 71 -13.79 -5.43 -4.02
C ALA A 71 -13.33 -3.96 -4.03
N SER A 72 -13.06 -3.41 -5.22
CA SER A 72 -12.64 -2.02 -5.40
C SER A 72 -13.74 -1.05 -4.92
N SER A 73 -14.98 -1.30 -5.33
CA SER A 73 -16.12 -0.47 -4.94
C SER A 73 -16.37 -0.48 -3.44
N ARG A 74 -16.19 -1.63 -2.78
CA ARG A 74 -16.29 -1.74 -1.31
C ARG A 74 -15.20 -0.94 -0.60
N VAL A 75 -13.95 -1.01 -1.08
CA VAL A 75 -12.84 -0.23 -0.52
C VAL A 75 -13.03 1.28 -0.76
N GLU A 76 -13.48 1.69 -1.94
CA GLU A 76 -13.78 3.09 -2.26
C GLU A 76 -14.84 3.68 -1.33
N ARG A 77 -15.96 2.96 -1.12
CA ARG A 77 -17.01 3.39 -0.19
C ARG A 77 -16.51 3.48 1.26
N ALA A 78 -15.60 2.60 1.66
CA ALA A 78 -15.03 2.58 3.00
C ALA A 78 -13.85 3.55 3.17
N LEU A 79 -13.45 4.30 2.14
CA LEU A 79 -12.29 5.20 2.25
C LEU A 79 -12.38 6.18 3.43
N PRO A 80 -13.55 6.80 3.73
CA PRO A 80 -13.67 7.67 4.91
C PRO A 80 -13.44 6.93 6.24
N SER A 81 -13.96 5.71 6.40
CA SER A 81 -13.76 4.93 7.62
C SER A 81 -12.31 4.44 7.75
N LEU A 82 -11.68 4.07 6.63
CA LEU A 82 -10.26 3.71 6.60
C LEU A 82 -9.34 4.90 6.98
N LYS A 83 -9.69 6.14 6.58
CA LYS A 83 -8.98 7.34 7.04
C LYS A 83 -9.08 7.52 8.55
N ILE A 84 -10.25 7.27 9.13
CA ILE A 84 -10.46 7.28 10.58
C ILE A 84 -9.60 6.20 11.25
N THR A 85 -9.63 4.96 10.75
CA THR A 85 -8.79 3.87 11.28
C THR A 85 -7.31 4.21 11.22
N LEU A 86 -6.83 4.85 10.15
CA LEU A 86 -5.43 5.28 10.03
C LEU A 86 -5.07 6.29 11.11
N ARG A 87 -5.86 7.37 11.23
CA ARG A 87 -5.64 8.41 12.23
C ARG A 87 -5.65 7.83 13.65
N ASP A 88 -6.66 7.04 13.98
CA ASP A 88 -6.82 6.48 15.32
C ASP A 88 -5.67 5.50 15.66
N THR A 89 -5.17 4.76 14.67
CA THR A 89 -3.99 3.89 14.83
C THR A 89 -2.73 4.71 15.08
N LEU A 90 -2.49 5.77 14.30
CA LEU A 90 -1.33 6.64 14.48
C LEU A 90 -1.34 7.32 15.86
N GLN A 91 -2.49 7.81 16.29
CA GLN A 91 -2.66 8.44 17.59
C GLN A 91 -2.44 7.44 18.74
N ARG A 92 -3.06 6.26 18.67
CA ARG A 92 -2.92 5.20 19.68
C ARG A 92 -1.47 4.74 19.84
N GLU A 93 -0.72 4.69 18.73
CA GLU A 93 0.68 4.22 18.73
C GLU A 93 1.71 5.31 19.01
N GLY A 94 1.27 6.54 19.31
CA GLY A 94 2.14 7.65 19.69
C GLY A 94 2.88 8.30 18.51
N SER A 95 2.38 8.17 17.28
CA SER A 95 2.97 8.83 16.11
C SER A 95 2.99 10.34 16.28
N LYS A 96 4.12 10.97 15.95
CA LYS A 96 4.26 12.43 15.86
C LYS A 96 3.76 13.01 14.54
N HIS A 97 3.41 12.14 13.60
CA HIS A 97 3.02 12.50 12.24
C HIS A 97 1.60 12.01 11.93
N ASP A 98 0.89 12.82 11.17
CA ASP A 98 -0.37 12.44 10.56
C ASP A 98 -0.16 11.45 9.40
N GLY A 99 -1.27 10.86 8.95
CA GLY A 99 -1.30 9.92 7.85
C GLY A 99 -2.24 10.37 6.74
N GLN A 100 -1.82 10.16 5.50
CA GLN A 100 -2.65 10.31 4.31
C GLN A 100 -2.90 8.94 3.69
N LEU A 101 -4.13 8.75 3.20
CA LEU A 101 -4.54 7.52 2.54
C LEU A 101 -5.34 7.84 1.28
N GLY A 102 -5.02 7.13 0.20
CA GLY A 102 -5.69 7.23 -1.09
C GLY A 102 -5.88 5.86 -1.72
N PHE A 103 -6.93 5.72 -2.52
CA PHE A 103 -7.23 4.51 -3.29
C PHE A 103 -7.34 4.85 -4.76
N GLY A 104 -6.63 4.12 -5.61
CA GLY A 104 -6.51 4.46 -7.03
C GLY A 104 -5.45 3.63 -7.75
N ILE A 105 -4.96 4.14 -8.88
CA ILE A 105 -3.93 3.48 -9.69
C ILE A 105 -2.55 4.11 -9.39
N PHE A 106 -1.60 3.30 -8.94
CA PHE A 106 -0.25 3.74 -8.59
C PHE A 106 0.82 2.88 -9.28
N LEU A 107 2.03 3.43 -9.39
CA LEU A 107 3.20 2.71 -9.90
C LEU A 107 3.82 1.85 -8.80
N PHE A 108 4.12 0.60 -9.15
CA PHE A 108 4.84 -0.32 -8.28
C PHE A 108 6.08 -0.85 -9.00
N PRO A 109 7.18 -1.08 -8.28
CA PRO A 109 8.31 -1.84 -8.81
C PRO A 109 7.95 -3.33 -8.90
N SER A 110 8.81 -4.10 -9.56
CA SER A 110 8.74 -5.56 -9.54
C SER A 110 8.89 -6.08 -8.10
N ARG A 111 8.03 -7.04 -7.71
CA ARG A 111 8.03 -7.65 -6.37
C ARG A 111 7.76 -9.14 -6.45
N VAL A 112 8.42 -9.89 -5.58
CA VAL A 112 8.21 -11.34 -5.42
C VAL A 112 7.57 -11.59 -4.06
N TYR A 113 6.49 -12.37 -4.05
CA TYR A 113 5.72 -12.80 -2.89
C TYR A 113 5.70 -14.33 -2.88
N GLY A 114 6.65 -14.96 -2.18
CA GLY A 114 6.83 -16.41 -2.22
C GLY A 114 7.06 -16.92 -3.65
N ARG A 115 6.10 -17.66 -4.22
CA ARG A 115 6.15 -18.17 -5.60
C ARG A 115 5.51 -17.24 -6.65
N LEU A 116 4.90 -16.14 -6.22
CA LEU A 116 4.24 -15.17 -7.11
C LEU A 116 5.18 -14.00 -7.40
N ALA A 117 5.55 -13.79 -8.67
CA ALA A 117 6.25 -12.60 -9.11
C ALA A 117 5.26 -11.62 -9.79
N LEU A 118 5.23 -10.38 -9.32
CA LEU A 118 4.48 -9.28 -9.93
C LEU A 118 5.46 -8.31 -10.61
N PRO A 119 5.33 -8.05 -11.92
CA PRO A 119 6.23 -7.13 -12.63
C PRO A 119 6.02 -5.68 -12.19
N ALA A 120 6.97 -4.82 -12.54
CA ALA A 120 6.78 -3.38 -12.40
C ALA A 120 5.60 -2.92 -13.28
N GLY A 121 4.80 -1.97 -12.79
CA GLY A 121 3.63 -1.52 -13.53
C GLY A 121 2.64 -0.70 -12.70
N ARG A 122 1.50 -0.39 -13.33
CA ARG A 122 0.40 0.34 -12.72
C ARG A 122 -0.60 -0.64 -12.11
N TYR A 123 -0.90 -0.47 -10.83
CA TYR A 123 -1.80 -1.36 -10.10
C TYR A 123 -2.82 -0.55 -9.31
N ARG A 124 -4.01 -1.13 -9.15
CA ARG A 124 -4.97 -0.62 -8.17
C ARG A 124 -4.45 -0.89 -6.77
N ALA A 125 -4.41 0.14 -5.93
CA ALA A 125 -3.88 0.02 -4.59
C ALA A 125 -4.51 1.01 -3.61
N LEU A 126 -4.45 0.62 -2.33
CA LEU A 126 -4.54 1.53 -1.20
C LEU A 126 -3.12 2.00 -0.87
N ASN A 127 -2.88 3.29 -0.99
CA ASN A 127 -1.58 3.90 -0.74
C ASN A 127 -1.65 4.79 0.49
N ILE A 128 -0.73 4.59 1.43
CA ILE A 128 -0.71 5.22 2.75
C ILE A 128 0.64 5.87 2.97
N HIS A 129 0.64 7.16 3.28
CA HIS A 129 1.84 7.91 3.66
C HIS A 129 1.73 8.39 5.10
N ILE A 130 2.70 8.03 5.93
CA ILE A 130 2.83 8.52 7.30
C ILE A 130 3.89 9.64 7.26
N GLY A 131 3.51 10.85 7.69
CA GLY A 131 4.33 12.05 7.49
C GLY A 131 4.73 12.21 6.02
N ASP A 132 5.99 12.56 5.79
CA ASP A 132 6.55 12.79 4.45
C ASP A 132 6.82 11.53 3.61
N GLY A 133 6.69 10.32 4.19
CA GLY A 133 6.81 9.08 3.42
C GLY A 133 8.22 8.75 2.88
N HIS A 134 9.29 9.30 3.48
CA HIS A 134 10.68 9.08 3.04
C HIS A 134 11.30 7.77 3.55
N GLY A 135 10.67 7.13 4.53
CA GLY A 135 11.10 5.85 5.05
C GLY A 135 10.87 4.69 4.10
N LYS A 136 11.44 3.53 4.44
CA LYS A 136 11.28 2.28 3.72
C LYS A 136 9.81 1.95 3.52
N ASN A 137 9.52 1.48 2.32
CA ASN A 137 8.19 1.10 1.91
C ASN A 137 7.81 -0.29 2.43
N TRP A 138 6.52 -0.51 2.69
CA TRP A 138 5.93 -1.84 2.82
C TRP A 138 4.98 -2.11 1.65
N TRP A 139 5.12 -3.28 1.01
CA TRP A 139 4.35 -3.67 -0.16
C TRP A 139 3.53 -4.92 0.11
N CYS A 140 2.27 -4.93 -0.31
CA CYS A 140 1.37 -6.06 -0.09
C CYS A 140 0.34 -6.24 -1.21
N VAL A 141 -0.31 -7.40 -1.24
CA VAL A 141 -1.52 -7.72 -2.01
C VAL A 141 -2.67 -8.01 -1.03
N MET A 142 -3.72 -7.20 -1.09
CA MET A 142 -4.91 -7.27 -0.22
C MET A 142 -6.07 -8.05 -0.84
N TYR A 143 -6.19 -8.02 -2.17
CA TYR A 143 -7.19 -8.80 -2.91
C TYR A 143 -6.52 -9.52 -4.09
N PRO A 144 -6.76 -10.82 -4.27
CA PRO A 144 -7.14 -11.74 -3.19
C PRO A 144 -6.18 -11.60 -2.00
N PRO A 145 -6.58 -11.95 -0.76
CA PRO A 145 -5.78 -11.66 0.45
C PRO A 145 -4.54 -12.55 0.54
N LEU A 146 -3.49 -12.22 -0.23
CA LEU A 146 -2.23 -12.97 -0.29
C LEU A 146 -1.23 -12.55 0.80
N CYS A 147 -1.44 -11.40 1.44
CA CYS A 147 -0.61 -10.93 2.56
C CYS A 147 -0.85 -11.66 3.89
N LEU A 148 -1.17 -12.93 3.78
CA LEU A 148 -1.53 -13.83 4.86
C LEU A 148 -0.60 -15.04 4.99
N VAL A 149 0.35 -15.17 4.07
CA VAL A 149 1.10 -16.41 3.90
C VAL A 149 2.53 -16.23 4.40
N ASP A 150 2.68 -15.81 5.65
CA ASP A 150 3.93 -15.95 6.40
C ASP A 150 3.60 -16.49 7.79
N GLY A 151 3.27 -17.79 7.83
CA GLY A 151 2.95 -18.53 9.03
C GLY A 151 2.35 -19.87 8.63
N VAL A 152 3.18 -20.91 8.66
CA VAL A 152 2.87 -22.35 8.51
C VAL A 152 1.47 -22.65 7.96
N VAL A 153 1.41 -23.13 6.71
CA VAL A 153 0.17 -23.68 6.13
C VAL A 153 -0.25 -24.90 6.95
N ASN A 154 -1.07 -24.71 7.99
CA ASN A 154 -1.86 -25.80 8.53
C ASN A 154 -3.09 -25.94 7.62
N ARG A 155 -3.08 -26.96 6.76
CA ARG A 155 -4.16 -27.22 5.79
C ARG A 155 -5.54 -27.41 6.43
N ASN A 156 -5.61 -27.65 7.75
CA ASN A 156 -6.84 -28.00 8.46
C ASN A 156 -7.18 -27.10 9.66
N GLY A 157 -6.59 -25.90 9.78
CA GLY A 157 -6.86 -24.98 10.90
C GLY A 157 -7.43 -23.62 10.47
N PRO A 158 -8.13 -22.87 11.36
CA PRO A 158 -8.56 -21.51 11.06
C PRO A 158 -7.33 -20.62 10.80
N ARG A 159 -7.36 -19.87 9.70
CA ARG A 159 -6.26 -18.98 9.28
C ARG A 159 -6.11 -17.83 10.28
N ARG A 160 -5.20 -18.00 11.24
CA ARG A 160 -4.91 -17.00 12.28
C ARG A 160 -3.81 -16.05 11.81
N PHE A 161 -4.07 -14.76 11.93
CA PHE A 161 -3.09 -13.71 11.64
C PHE A 161 -2.10 -13.59 12.80
N GLU A 162 -0.83 -13.88 12.56
CA GLU A 162 0.24 -13.52 13.48
C GLU A 162 1.33 -12.79 12.71
N SER A 163 1.36 -11.46 12.83
CA SER A 163 2.55 -10.73 12.39
C SER A 163 3.71 -11.13 13.30
N ALA A 164 4.90 -11.34 12.73
CA ALA A 164 6.11 -11.63 13.50
C ALA A 164 6.32 -10.56 14.60
N LEU A 165 5.96 -9.30 14.31
CA LEU A 165 5.95 -8.20 15.26
C LEU A 165 4.86 -8.33 16.33
N ALA A 166 3.61 -8.71 16.01
CA ALA A 166 2.59 -8.99 17.02
C ALA A 166 2.98 -10.16 17.93
N ASN A 167 3.69 -11.16 17.41
CA ASN A 167 4.25 -12.24 18.22
C ASN A 167 5.38 -11.76 19.12
N ILE A 168 6.30 -10.95 18.60
CA ILE A 168 7.37 -10.34 19.40
C ILE A 168 6.76 -9.43 20.48
N LEU A 169 5.81 -8.57 20.14
CA LEU A 169 5.12 -7.67 21.08
C LEU A 169 4.32 -8.46 22.14
N ARG A 170 3.60 -9.53 21.76
CA ARG A 170 2.94 -10.43 22.73
C ARG A 170 3.94 -11.12 23.66
N ASN A 171 5.07 -11.58 23.13
CA ASN A 171 6.09 -12.27 23.91
C ASN A 171 6.85 -11.33 24.83
N VAL A 172 7.12 -10.10 24.39
CA VAL A 172 7.67 -9.02 25.22
C VAL A 172 6.66 -8.63 26.30
N TRP A 173 5.39 -8.43 25.95
CA TRP A 173 4.34 -8.09 26.90
C TRP A 173 4.06 -9.19 27.95
N ARG A 174 4.20 -10.48 27.58
CA ARG A 174 4.16 -11.61 28.54
C ARG A 174 5.34 -11.65 29.50
N ARG A 175 6.49 -11.07 29.13
CA ARG A 175 7.72 -11.11 29.93
C ARG A 175 7.77 -10.03 31.01
N PHE A 176 6.88 -9.05 30.96
CA PHE A 176 6.82 -7.89 31.86
C PHE A 176 5.50 -7.79 32.66
N ARG A 177 4.73 -8.87 32.77
CA ARG A 177 3.62 -8.97 33.72
C ARG A 177 4.13 -9.58 35.04
N PRO A 178 3.81 -9.02 36.22
CA PRO A 178 4.06 -9.68 37.50
C PRO A 178 3.30 -11.00 37.62
#